data_AF-A0A5J5L736-F1
#
_entry.id   AF-A0A5J5L736-F1
#
_cell.length_a   1.000
_cell.length_b   1.000
_cell.length_c   1.000
_cell.angle_alpha   90.00
_cell.angle_beta   90.00
_cell.angle_gamma   90.00
#
_symmetry.space_group_name_H-M   'P 1'
#
loop_
_entity.id
_entity.type
_entity.pdbx_description
1 polymer ?
#
loop_
_entity_poly.entity_id
_entity_poly.type
_entity_poly.pdbx_seq_one_letter_code
_entity_poly.pdbx_strand_id
1 'polypeptide(L)'
;MAKKRSSNQQLEQASRGELISRLDEFVVNSLDNDFGLDFQVTVTEQGEDGHQEVRSINFYIQLKASEEFEGDRATFDLTTDDLELYVETSQPVVLALYDDAADQFYWTVTQDYIWDTLNNETPGWREQDYNRIHVNKQNTFGDTDALKDAVVASQKRIIRRQNMGLGLGEGVNFSSADLGELDREINSSLLSFKGHSLIKSQELMQQGNMEEARETLIDVYNAPEKDEGKLKALVGLTHTYNSLEPEEAVTIIELSEEAIDLAQDLDIDGLEYYTKIHKHQSELFILLEKTEEILVSLKFQGEDTDAFFAYYFNETLIELLEEKIRIFGEINDALNQLVDRDHLYEFIVSLPIVLDYISNQIMRLTQLQIMDKAALGEEKHDHPLVKQCEQILDIVDDPEIRMLLGKSLGRYYYFTLEPEKAITYFTTGISGAEELGDEHTVEFLEELLDDVEDRPDPYEREEVSEEEVEEMSLSEYQEMATDMLEMQGIDLDADDEDRTTEAIRIGVKDINQTEYFRHCEHLRIRQLSTSPLGQWLSLYTLGTKMVWCKHGGAMESVNLELAFNGFKDRYCEGCEHHCPRPDDWEPNLSWWEEQAQDPELEEFLEKREDPWSQDSG
;
A
#
# COMPACT_ATOMS: atom_id res chain seq x y z
N MET A 1 -5.88 -59.03 -45.19
CA MET A 1 -4.50 -58.50 -45.30
C MET A 1 -4.23 -57.72 -44.04
N ALA A 2 -3.35 -58.20 -43.17
CA ALA A 2 -2.96 -57.44 -41.97
C ALA A 2 -2.06 -56.28 -42.42
N LYS A 3 -2.44 -55.03 -42.13
CA LYS A 3 -1.55 -53.88 -42.29
C LYS A 3 -0.32 -54.13 -41.41
N LYS A 4 0.85 -54.33 -42.02
CA LYS A 4 2.12 -54.30 -41.29
C LYS A 4 2.30 -52.85 -40.80
N ARG A 5 2.44 -52.68 -39.49
CA ARG A 5 2.85 -51.40 -38.89
C ARG A 5 4.25 -51.06 -39.40
N SER A 6 4.53 -49.79 -39.69
CA SER A 6 5.89 -49.35 -40.03
C SER A 6 6.80 -49.50 -38.79
N SER A 7 8.11 -49.63 -38.99
CA SER A 7 9.09 -49.69 -37.88
C SER A 7 8.92 -48.51 -36.92
N ASN A 8 8.72 -47.29 -37.44
CA ASN A 8 8.48 -46.10 -36.63
C ASN A 8 7.21 -46.18 -35.77
N GLN A 9 6.13 -46.78 -36.27
CA GLN A 9 4.90 -46.98 -35.49
C GLN A 9 5.07 -48.02 -34.36
N GLN A 10 6.01 -48.95 -34.52
CA GLN A 10 6.35 -49.90 -33.46
C GLN A 10 7.21 -49.25 -32.39
N LEU A 11 8.18 -48.43 -32.81
CA LEU A 11 9.06 -47.66 -31.93
C LEU A 11 8.26 -46.65 -31.09
N GLU A 12 7.36 -45.89 -31.71
CA GLU A 12 6.50 -44.91 -31.04
C GLU A 12 5.55 -45.57 -30.02
N GLN A 13 5.04 -46.76 -30.33
CA GLN A 13 4.21 -47.49 -29.37
C GLN A 13 5.04 -48.07 -28.21
N ALA A 14 6.28 -48.49 -28.47
CA ALA A 14 7.19 -48.99 -27.45
C ALA A 14 7.61 -47.86 -26.49
N SER A 15 8.00 -46.70 -27.02
CA SER A 15 8.42 -45.55 -26.21
C SER A 15 7.30 -45.04 -25.30
N ARG A 16 6.04 -44.98 -25.80
CA ARG A 16 4.89 -44.60 -24.97
C ARG A 16 4.67 -45.55 -23.78
N GLY A 17 4.83 -46.86 -24.00
CA GLY A 17 4.71 -47.86 -22.94
C GLY A 17 5.82 -47.75 -21.89
N GLU A 18 7.05 -47.54 -22.34
CA GLU A 18 8.21 -47.40 -21.46
C GLU A 18 8.13 -46.09 -20.64
N LEU A 19 7.68 -44.98 -21.23
CA LEU A 19 7.52 -43.71 -20.52
C LEU A 19 6.59 -43.85 -19.32
N ILE A 20 5.41 -44.47 -19.50
CA ILE A 20 4.45 -44.70 -18.42
C ILE A 20 5.07 -45.59 -17.33
N SER A 21 5.88 -46.57 -17.71
CA SER A 21 6.56 -47.44 -16.73
C SER A 21 7.66 -46.73 -15.95
N ARG A 22 8.32 -45.72 -16.52
CA ARG A 22 9.40 -44.95 -15.87
C ARG A 22 8.89 -43.81 -14.99
N LEU A 23 7.64 -43.42 -15.19
CA LEU A 23 6.97 -42.34 -14.46
C LEU A 23 5.81 -42.89 -13.61
N ASP A 24 5.93 -44.12 -13.12
CA ASP A 24 4.88 -44.80 -12.32
C ASP A 24 4.64 -44.15 -10.95
N GLU A 25 5.61 -43.38 -10.46
CA GLU A 25 5.47 -42.50 -9.30
C GLU A 25 4.55 -41.29 -9.57
N PHE A 26 4.21 -41.00 -10.82
CA PHE A 26 3.36 -39.89 -11.21
C PHE A 26 2.02 -40.36 -11.79
N VAL A 27 1.02 -39.48 -11.79
CA VAL A 27 -0.21 -39.73 -12.55
C VAL A 27 0.01 -39.28 -13.99
N VAL A 28 0.15 -40.22 -14.91
CA VAL A 28 0.41 -39.97 -16.33
C VAL A 28 -0.86 -40.20 -17.15
N ASN A 29 -1.39 -39.13 -17.75
CA ASN A 29 -2.55 -39.16 -18.64
C ASN A 29 -2.10 -38.95 -20.09
N SER A 30 -2.46 -39.87 -21.00
CA SER A 30 -2.20 -39.70 -22.43
C SER A 30 -3.16 -38.69 -23.05
N LEU A 31 -2.63 -37.77 -23.86
CA LEU A 31 -3.41 -36.80 -24.62
C LEU A 31 -3.65 -37.32 -26.03
N ASP A 32 -4.90 -37.27 -26.48
CA ASP A 32 -5.27 -37.63 -27.84
C ASP A 32 -5.47 -36.33 -28.66
N ASN A 33 -4.49 -36.04 -29.53
CA ASN A 33 -4.59 -35.05 -30.62
C ASN A 33 -4.40 -33.56 -30.23
N ASP A 34 -3.51 -33.24 -29.29
CA ASP A 34 -3.26 -31.88 -28.79
C ASP A 34 -1.98 -31.24 -29.35
N PHE A 35 -1.99 -30.81 -30.62
CA PHE A 35 -1.02 -29.84 -31.19
C PHE A 35 0.46 -29.99 -30.76
N GLY A 36 0.98 -31.22 -30.72
CA GLY A 36 2.36 -31.46 -30.32
C GLY A 36 2.60 -31.71 -28.82
N LEU A 37 1.60 -32.09 -28.03
CA LEU A 37 1.75 -32.63 -26.68
C LEU A 37 1.21 -34.06 -26.61
N ASP A 38 1.93 -34.96 -25.92
CA ASP A 38 1.60 -36.40 -25.87
C ASP A 38 1.00 -36.83 -24.53
N PHE A 39 1.44 -36.21 -23.41
CA PHE A 39 0.98 -36.57 -22.07
C PHE A 39 0.82 -35.34 -21.18
N GLN A 40 -0.10 -35.44 -20.22
CA GLN A 40 -0.17 -34.58 -19.05
C GLN A 40 0.22 -35.42 -17.82
N VAL A 41 1.10 -34.88 -17.00
CA VAL A 41 1.63 -35.56 -15.81
C VAL A 41 1.40 -34.71 -14.58
N THR A 42 0.86 -35.35 -13.53
CA THR A 42 0.65 -34.70 -12.23
C THR A 42 1.66 -35.23 -11.22
N VAL A 43 2.35 -34.31 -10.54
CA VAL A 43 3.34 -34.64 -9.50
C VAL A 43 2.63 -35.20 -8.26
N THR A 44 3.15 -36.27 -7.68
CA THR A 44 2.62 -36.86 -6.43
C THR A 44 3.70 -36.98 -5.35
N GLU A 45 3.29 -36.99 -4.08
CA GLU A 45 4.12 -37.30 -2.92
C GLU A 45 3.58 -38.50 -2.16
N GLN A 46 4.46 -39.22 -1.45
CA GLN A 46 4.02 -40.26 -0.52
C GLN A 46 3.47 -39.61 0.75
N GLY A 47 2.16 -39.70 0.97
CA GLY A 47 1.53 -39.36 2.23
C GLY A 47 1.88 -40.36 3.34
N GLU A 48 1.72 -39.94 4.60
CA GLU A 48 2.12 -40.71 5.79
C GLU A 48 1.45 -42.09 5.89
N ASP A 49 0.30 -42.29 5.23
CA ASP A 49 -0.48 -43.53 5.23
C ASP A 49 -0.18 -44.48 4.04
N GLY A 50 0.83 -44.19 3.22
CA GLY A 50 1.18 -44.98 2.04
C GLY A 50 0.25 -44.77 0.84
N HIS A 51 -0.60 -43.74 0.88
CA HIS A 51 -1.36 -43.21 -0.26
C HIS A 51 -0.56 -42.08 -0.94
N GLN A 52 -0.63 -41.98 -2.27
CA GLN A 52 -0.04 -40.85 -3.00
C GLN A 52 -0.94 -39.62 -2.84
N GLU A 53 -0.41 -38.55 -2.25
CA GLU A 53 -1.05 -37.23 -2.25
C GLU A 53 -0.66 -36.50 -3.54
N VAL A 54 -1.66 -35.93 -4.21
CA VAL A 54 -1.50 -35.26 -5.51
C VAL A 54 -1.14 -33.80 -5.25
N ARG A 55 0.01 -33.33 -5.76
CA ARG A 55 0.34 -31.89 -5.73
C ARG A 55 -0.41 -31.14 -6.82
N SER A 56 -0.63 -29.85 -6.61
CA SER A 56 -1.25 -28.93 -7.58
C SER A 56 -0.43 -28.69 -8.86
N ILE A 57 0.76 -29.29 -8.98
CA ILE A 57 1.71 -29.04 -10.06
C ILE A 57 1.53 -30.09 -11.17
N ASN A 58 1.13 -29.60 -12.34
CA ASN A 58 0.98 -30.37 -13.56
C ASN A 58 2.00 -29.92 -14.60
N PHE A 59 2.47 -30.85 -15.43
CA PHE A 59 3.34 -30.55 -16.57
C PHE A 59 2.96 -31.41 -17.78
N TYR A 60 3.32 -30.95 -18.96
CA TYR A 60 3.11 -31.68 -20.20
C TYR A 60 4.40 -32.37 -20.65
N ILE A 61 4.26 -33.48 -21.37
CA ILE A 61 5.38 -34.15 -22.05
C ILE A 61 5.10 -34.19 -23.55
N GLN A 62 6.08 -33.76 -24.33
CA GLN A 62 6.19 -34.05 -25.75
C GLN A 62 7.18 -35.20 -25.95
N LEU A 63 6.73 -36.32 -26.52
CA LEU A 63 7.54 -37.54 -26.64
C LEU A 63 8.03 -37.72 -28.09
N LYS A 64 9.34 -37.97 -28.24
CA LYS A 64 9.95 -38.37 -29.52
C LYS A 64 10.85 -39.58 -29.32
N ALA A 65 11.00 -40.39 -30.37
CA ALA A 65 11.80 -41.60 -30.34
C ALA A 65 12.69 -41.73 -31.58
N SER A 66 13.89 -42.26 -31.39
CA SER A 66 14.85 -42.58 -32.45
C SER A 66 15.47 -43.96 -32.19
N GLU A 67 15.99 -44.61 -33.23
CA GLU A 67 16.73 -45.87 -33.09
C GLU A 67 18.04 -45.65 -32.29
N GLU A 68 18.70 -44.50 -32.50
CA GLU A 68 19.91 -44.09 -31.78
C GLU A 68 20.04 -42.56 -31.87
N PHE A 69 20.57 -41.90 -30.83
CA PHE A 69 21.04 -40.51 -30.90
C PHE A 69 22.57 -40.45 -30.88
N GLU A 70 23.20 -39.99 -31.96
CA GLU A 70 24.67 -39.87 -32.04
C GLU A 70 25.22 -38.69 -31.23
N GLY A 71 26.42 -38.86 -30.65
CA GLY A 71 27.16 -37.79 -29.94
C GLY A 71 26.87 -37.68 -28.43
N ASP A 72 27.38 -36.62 -27.82
CA ASP A 72 27.32 -36.40 -26.36
C ASP A 72 25.95 -35.86 -25.89
N ARG A 73 25.13 -35.33 -26.81
CA ARG A 73 23.77 -34.82 -26.54
C ARG A 73 22.77 -35.47 -27.49
N ALA A 74 21.57 -35.75 -27.02
CA ALA A 74 20.46 -36.13 -27.87
C ALA A 74 19.90 -34.87 -28.55
N THR A 75 19.47 -34.98 -29.81
CA THR A 75 18.98 -33.81 -30.56
C THR A 75 17.69 -34.11 -31.29
N PHE A 76 16.81 -33.11 -31.36
CA PHE A 76 15.56 -33.19 -32.10
C PHE A 76 15.19 -31.82 -32.68
N ASP A 77 14.63 -31.80 -33.88
CA ASP A 77 14.18 -30.58 -34.54
C ASP A 77 12.69 -30.36 -34.24
N LEU A 78 12.35 -29.30 -33.52
CA LEU A 78 10.97 -28.86 -33.26
C LEU A 78 10.58 -27.73 -34.21
N THR A 79 9.29 -27.64 -34.54
CA THR A 79 8.79 -26.48 -35.31
C THR A 79 8.82 -25.23 -34.44
N THR A 80 8.96 -24.07 -35.06
CA THR A 80 8.87 -22.80 -34.34
C THR A 80 7.49 -22.59 -33.73
N ASP A 81 6.43 -22.97 -34.45
CA ASP A 81 5.04 -22.92 -33.95
C ASP A 81 4.86 -23.71 -32.64
N ASP A 82 5.44 -24.92 -32.55
CA ASP A 82 5.38 -25.73 -31.33
C ASP A 82 6.13 -25.04 -30.16
N LEU A 83 7.28 -24.44 -30.44
CA LEU A 83 8.09 -23.76 -29.42
C LEU A 83 7.42 -22.48 -28.92
N GLU A 84 6.79 -21.71 -29.80
CA GLU A 84 5.99 -20.54 -29.42
C GLU A 84 4.81 -20.95 -28.53
N LEU A 85 4.07 -21.99 -28.92
CA LEU A 85 3.00 -22.56 -28.11
C LEU A 85 3.47 -22.96 -26.71
N TYR A 86 4.63 -23.62 -26.59
CA TYR A 86 5.15 -24.04 -25.29
C TYR A 86 5.55 -22.86 -24.39
N VAL A 87 6.05 -21.77 -24.97
CA VAL A 87 6.40 -20.56 -24.21
C VAL A 87 5.15 -19.87 -23.65
N GLU A 88 4.04 -19.90 -24.39
CA GLU A 88 2.76 -19.32 -23.96
C GLU A 88 2.00 -20.20 -22.95
N THR A 89 2.39 -21.47 -22.81
CA THR A 89 1.71 -22.42 -21.92
C THR A 89 2.02 -22.13 -20.45
N SER A 90 0.99 -22.03 -19.59
CA SER A 90 1.09 -21.79 -18.14
C SER A 90 1.60 -22.98 -17.31
N GLN A 91 1.99 -24.06 -17.97
CA GLN A 91 2.52 -25.29 -17.38
C GLN A 91 3.81 -25.69 -18.08
N PRO A 92 4.76 -26.36 -17.40
CA PRO A 92 6.05 -26.69 -17.98
C PRO A 92 5.86 -27.79 -19.02
N VAL A 93 6.61 -27.73 -20.12
CA VAL A 93 6.57 -28.69 -21.22
C VAL A 93 7.91 -29.40 -21.28
N VAL A 94 7.93 -30.68 -20.92
CA VAL A 94 9.13 -31.52 -20.96
C VAL A 94 9.25 -32.20 -22.33
N LEU A 95 10.36 -31.96 -23.03
CA LEU A 95 10.72 -32.73 -24.22
C LEU A 95 11.42 -34.02 -23.77
N ALA A 96 10.80 -35.16 -24.03
CA ALA A 96 11.36 -36.48 -23.73
C ALA A 96 11.79 -37.19 -25.03
N LEU A 97 13.07 -37.59 -25.09
CA LEU A 97 13.67 -38.30 -26.22
C LEU A 97 14.01 -39.74 -25.83
N TYR A 98 13.39 -40.72 -26.48
CA TYR A 98 13.65 -42.16 -26.28
C TYR A 98 14.68 -42.70 -27.28
N ASP A 99 15.76 -43.29 -26.76
CA ASP A 99 16.81 -43.97 -27.51
C ASP A 99 16.61 -45.49 -27.41
N ASP A 100 16.22 -46.14 -28.52
CA ASP A 100 15.94 -47.59 -28.57
C ASP A 100 17.20 -48.44 -28.38
N ALA A 101 18.33 -48.01 -28.93
CA ALA A 101 19.59 -48.73 -28.83
C ALA A 101 20.14 -48.73 -27.39
N ALA A 102 19.94 -47.64 -26.66
CA ALA A 102 20.33 -47.51 -25.26
C ALA A 102 19.24 -47.91 -24.25
N ASP A 103 17.99 -48.07 -24.70
CA ASP A 103 16.79 -48.27 -23.89
C ASP A 103 16.66 -47.22 -22.76
N GLN A 104 16.81 -45.95 -23.13
CA GLN A 104 16.89 -44.84 -22.18
C GLN A 104 16.16 -43.58 -22.67
N PHE A 105 15.60 -42.83 -21.71
CA PHE A 105 15.06 -41.49 -21.96
C PHE A 105 16.05 -40.40 -21.60
N TYR A 106 16.08 -39.36 -22.42
CA TYR A 106 16.72 -38.09 -22.14
C TYR A 106 15.69 -36.97 -22.12
N TRP A 107 15.76 -36.05 -21.16
CA TRP A 107 14.75 -35.00 -21.03
C TRP A 107 15.32 -33.60 -20.77
N THR A 108 14.55 -32.60 -21.16
CA THR A 108 14.77 -31.19 -20.82
C THR A 108 13.43 -30.48 -20.69
N VAL A 109 13.33 -29.48 -19.81
CA VAL A 109 12.18 -28.58 -19.80
C VAL A 109 12.35 -27.60 -20.95
N THR A 110 11.41 -27.61 -21.89
CA THR A 110 11.55 -26.94 -23.18
C THR A 110 11.57 -25.43 -23.01
N GLN A 111 10.72 -24.89 -22.13
CA GLN A 111 10.73 -23.46 -21.81
C GLN A 111 12.08 -23.02 -21.24
N ASP A 112 12.63 -23.73 -20.25
CA ASP A 112 13.96 -23.41 -19.70
C ASP A 112 15.04 -23.48 -20.77
N TYR A 113 15.00 -24.48 -21.66
CA TYR A 113 15.93 -24.57 -22.78
C TYR A 113 15.81 -23.36 -23.73
N ILE A 114 14.58 -22.94 -24.05
CA ILE A 114 14.34 -21.77 -24.89
C ILE A 114 14.96 -20.54 -24.24
N TRP A 115 14.67 -20.33 -22.95
CA TRP A 115 15.08 -19.16 -22.20
C TRP A 115 16.58 -19.09 -21.96
N ASP A 116 17.21 -20.21 -21.62
CA ASP A 116 18.61 -20.24 -21.19
C ASP A 116 19.58 -20.52 -22.33
N THR A 117 19.14 -21.24 -23.37
CA THR A 117 20.00 -21.66 -24.48
C THR A 117 19.55 -21.06 -25.81
N LEU A 118 18.30 -21.26 -26.23
CA LEU A 118 17.88 -20.91 -27.60
C LEU A 118 17.88 -19.40 -27.84
N ASN A 119 17.34 -18.60 -26.91
CA ASN A 119 17.31 -17.15 -27.00
C ASN A 119 18.73 -16.55 -27.07
N ASN A 120 19.68 -17.13 -26.35
CA ASN A 120 21.06 -16.66 -26.29
C ASN A 120 21.89 -17.09 -27.51
N GLU A 121 21.83 -18.37 -27.88
CA GLU A 121 22.65 -18.92 -28.95
C GLU A 121 22.08 -18.61 -30.34
N THR A 122 20.75 -18.47 -30.46
CA THR A 122 20.04 -18.20 -31.72
C THR A 122 18.92 -17.15 -31.54
N PRO A 123 19.24 -15.85 -31.39
CA PRO A 123 18.23 -14.82 -31.09
C PRO A 123 17.10 -14.68 -32.14
N GLY A 124 17.37 -15.04 -33.40
CA GLY A 124 16.40 -15.04 -34.50
C GLY A 124 15.68 -16.36 -34.72
N TRP A 125 15.59 -17.24 -33.71
CA TRP A 125 15.01 -18.58 -33.84
C TRP A 125 13.54 -18.55 -34.30
N ARG A 126 12.79 -17.49 -33.97
CA ARG A 126 11.40 -17.26 -34.39
C ARG A 126 11.24 -17.03 -35.90
N GLU A 127 12.31 -16.68 -36.60
CA GLU A 127 12.29 -16.49 -38.07
C GLU A 127 12.54 -17.80 -38.83
N GLN A 128 12.86 -18.90 -38.12
CA GLN A 128 13.16 -20.21 -38.72
C GLN A 128 11.90 -21.07 -38.75
N ASP A 129 11.84 -22.04 -39.68
CA ASP A 129 10.76 -23.03 -39.70
C ASP A 129 10.93 -24.09 -38.59
N TYR A 130 12.17 -24.37 -38.22
CA TYR A 130 12.55 -25.41 -37.25
C TYR A 130 13.76 -24.99 -36.43
N ASN A 131 13.79 -25.40 -35.17
CA ASN A 131 14.90 -25.19 -34.26
C ASN A 131 15.36 -26.51 -33.63
N ARG A 132 16.67 -26.72 -33.62
CA ARG A 132 17.28 -27.93 -33.07
C ARG A 132 17.48 -27.80 -31.56
N ILE A 133 16.80 -28.65 -30.81
CA ILE A 133 16.92 -28.71 -29.35
C ILE A 133 17.98 -29.73 -28.97
N HIS A 134 18.85 -29.35 -28.03
CA HIS A 134 19.95 -30.18 -27.54
C HIS A 134 19.69 -30.64 -26.10
N VAL A 135 19.47 -31.94 -25.91
CA VAL A 135 19.17 -32.55 -24.62
C VAL A 135 20.40 -33.24 -24.04
N ASN A 136 20.73 -32.95 -22.78
CA ASN A 136 21.85 -33.57 -22.07
C ASN A 136 21.53 -35.04 -21.75
N LYS A 137 22.39 -35.97 -22.17
CA LYS A 137 22.21 -37.41 -21.92
C LYS A 137 22.34 -37.83 -20.44
N GLN A 138 22.78 -36.91 -19.57
CA GLN A 138 22.79 -37.11 -18.12
C GLN A 138 21.39 -36.97 -17.50
N ASN A 139 20.50 -36.19 -18.11
CA ASN A 139 19.14 -35.97 -17.63
C ASN A 139 18.28 -37.14 -18.07
N THR A 140 17.96 -38.04 -17.14
CA THR A 140 17.18 -39.24 -17.44
C THR A 140 16.07 -39.44 -16.41
N PHE A 141 15.06 -40.25 -16.72
CA PHE A 141 14.01 -40.60 -15.76
C PHE A 141 14.46 -41.63 -14.70
N GLY A 142 15.77 -41.89 -14.57
CA GLY A 142 16.31 -42.68 -13.46
C GLY A 142 16.36 -41.90 -12.13
N ASP A 143 16.23 -40.59 -12.19
CA ASP A 143 16.19 -39.67 -11.04
C ASP A 143 14.93 -38.80 -11.17
N THR A 144 13.82 -39.28 -10.60
CA THR A 144 12.51 -38.60 -10.67
C THR A 144 12.49 -37.35 -9.80
N ASP A 145 13.34 -37.24 -8.78
CA ASP A 145 13.43 -36.05 -7.93
C ASP A 145 14.08 -34.90 -8.70
N ALA A 146 15.14 -35.16 -9.46
CA ALA A 146 15.72 -34.15 -10.35
C ALA A 146 14.71 -33.61 -11.40
N LEU A 147 13.80 -34.46 -11.88
CA LEU A 147 12.70 -34.03 -12.75
C LEU A 147 11.68 -33.17 -11.99
N LYS A 148 11.27 -33.57 -10.78
CA LYS A 148 10.35 -32.78 -9.93
C LYS A 148 10.93 -31.40 -9.68
N ASP A 149 12.18 -31.32 -9.24
CA ASP A 149 12.86 -30.06 -8.93
C ASP A 149 12.91 -29.14 -10.16
N ALA A 150 13.24 -29.69 -11.33
CA ALA A 150 13.27 -28.92 -12.58
C ALA A 150 11.88 -28.42 -12.99
N VAL A 151 10.85 -29.26 -12.91
CA VAL A 151 9.46 -28.90 -13.24
C VAL A 151 8.91 -27.86 -12.26
N VAL A 152 9.16 -28.02 -10.96
CA VAL A 152 8.75 -27.06 -9.93
C VAL A 152 9.45 -25.72 -10.12
N ALA A 153 10.76 -25.73 -10.35
CA ALA A 153 11.54 -24.53 -10.62
C ALA A 153 11.05 -23.81 -11.89
N SER A 154 10.80 -24.56 -12.95
CA SER A 154 10.26 -24.01 -14.19
C SER A 154 8.83 -23.48 -14.01
N GLN A 155 7.96 -24.17 -13.26
CA GLN A 155 6.62 -23.67 -12.94
C GLN A 155 6.68 -22.34 -12.18
N LYS A 156 7.54 -22.24 -11.15
CA LYS A 156 7.78 -20.97 -10.45
C LYS A 156 8.29 -19.89 -11.39
N ARG A 157 9.13 -20.24 -12.36
CA ARG A 157 9.65 -19.31 -13.37
C ARG A 157 8.57 -18.88 -14.38
N ILE A 158 7.69 -19.78 -14.80
CA ILE A 158 6.50 -19.48 -15.63
C ILE A 158 5.59 -18.53 -14.86
N ILE A 159 5.26 -18.87 -13.61
CA ILE A 159 4.41 -18.05 -12.74
C ILE A 159 5.05 -16.69 -12.51
N ARG A 160 6.36 -16.58 -12.22
CA ARG A 160 7.05 -15.27 -12.11
C ARG A 160 7.00 -14.48 -13.42
N ARG A 161 7.19 -15.15 -14.56
CA ARG A 161 7.01 -14.55 -15.90
C ARG A 161 5.57 -14.12 -16.15
N GLN A 162 4.58 -14.71 -15.49
CA GLN A 162 3.16 -14.37 -15.62
C GLN A 162 2.68 -13.33 -14.59
N ASN A 163 3.22 -13.38 -13.36
CA ASN A 163 2.84 -12.56 -12.21
C ASN A 163 3.56 -11.20 -12.20
N MET A 164 4.80 -11.09 -12.72
CA MET A 164 5.47 -9.77 -12.91
C MET A 164 6.37 -9.62 -14.16
N GLY A 165 6.73 -10.68 -14.89
CA GLY A 165 7.78 -10.61 -15.93
C GLY A 165 7.29 -10.28 -17.36
N LEU A 166 7.42 -9.08 -17.91
CA LEU A 166 8.67 -8.66 -18.54
C LEU A 166 9.42 -9.88 -19.08
N GLY A 167 9.32 -10.11 -20.39
CA GLY A 167 10.35 -10.81 -21.14
C GLY A 167 11.69 -10.05 -21.18
N LEU A 168 12.05 -9.33 -20.11
CA LEU A 168 13.22 -8.48 -19.99
C LEU A 168 14.01 -8.92 -18.75
N GLY A 169 15.08 -9.67 -18.98
CA GLY A 169 15.93 -10.27 -17.95
C GLY A 169 16.40 -11.70 -18.27
N GLU A 170 16.63 -11.99 -19.56
CA GLU A 170 16.96 -13.35 -20.01
C GLU A 170 18.38 -13.76 -19.56
N GLY A 171 18.49 -14.75 -18.68
CA GLY A 171 19.73 -15.52 -18.47
C GLY A 171 20.64 -15.09 -17.31
N VAL A 172 20.21 -14.18 -16.42
CA VAL A 172 21.06 -13.68 -15.31
C VAL A 172 20.79 -14.43 -14.03
N ASN A 173 21.82 -15.05 -13.47
CA ASN A 173 21.74 -15.75 -12.20
C ASN A 173 22.32 -14.83 -11.11
N PHE A 174 21.47 -14.10 -10.41
CA PHE A 174 21.89 -13.22 -9.32
C PHE A 174 21.34 -13.72 -7.97
N SER A 175 22.00 -13.29 -6.89
CA SER A 175 21.56 -13.53 -5.51
C SER A 175 20.96 -12.22 -4.98
N SER A 176 19.85 -12.28 -4.24
CA SER A 176 19.28 -11.11 -3.55
C SER A 176 20.34 -10.38 -2.69
N ALA A 177 21.24 -11.13 -2.05
CA ALA A 177 22.36 -10.60 -1.28
C ALA A 177 23.53 -9.98 -2.09
N ASP A 178 23.59 -10.14 -3.42
CA ASP A 178 24.65 -9.58 -4.28
C ASP A 178 24.09 -9.18 -5.65
N LEU A 179 23.65 -7.92 -5.76
CA LEU A 179 23.13 -7.32 -6.99
C LEU A 179 24.24 -6.91 -7.98
N GLY A 180 25.52 -7.15 -7.67
CA GLY A 180 26.64 -6.76 -8.52
C GLY A 180 26.70 -7.49 -9.87
N GLU A 181 25.98 -8.60 -10.03
CA GLU A 181 25.76 -9.26 -11.33
C GLU A 181 24.75 -8.50 -12.20
N LEU A 182 23.64 -8.03 -11.61
CA LEU A 182 22.66 -7.17 -12.28
C LEU A 182 23.29 -5.87 -12.76
N ASP A 183 24.10 -5.19 -11.92
CA ASP A 183 24.84 -3.98 -12.34
C ASP A 183 25.79 -4.25 -13.52
N ARG A 184 26.38 -5.46 -13.55
CA ARG A 184 27.11 -6.08 -14.67
C ARG A 184 26.38 -5.95 -16.00
N GLU A 185 25.14 -6.41 -15.96
CA GLU A 185 24.29 -6.75 -17.10
C GLU A 185 23.45 -5.57 -17.61
N ILE A 186 23.07 -4.65 -16.72
CA ILE A 186 22.40 -3.37 -17.04
C ILE A 186 23.16 -2.60 -18.13
N ASN A 187 24.49 -2.75 -18.20
CA ASN A 187 25.35 -2.07 -19.16
C ASN A 187 25.46 -2.76 -20.55
N SER A 188 24.77 -3.87 -20.80
CA SER A 188 24.97 -4.70 -22.01
C SER A 188 24.06 -4.35 -23.19
N SER A 189 22.81 -3.93 -22.96
CA SER A 189 21.85 -3.45 -23.97
C SER A 189 20.72 -2.65 -23.32
N LEU A 190 19.98 -1.85 -24.08
CA LEU A 190 18.85 -1.05 -23.55
C LEU A 190 17.67 -1.91 -23.08
N LEU A 191 17.44 -3.04 -23.74
CA LEU A 191 16.43 -4.04 -23.36
C LEU A 191 16.83 -4.76 -22.06
N SER A 192 18.12 -5.12 -21.93
CA SER A 192 18.74 -5.64 -20.71
C SER A 192 18.69 -4.63 -19.56
N PHE A 193 18.92 -3.35 -19.86
CA PHE A 193 18.84 -2.25 -18.91
C PHE A 193 17.46 -2.18 -18.26
N LYS A 194 16.37 -2.07 -19.05
CA LYS A 194 15.02 -1.91 -18.49
C LYS A 194 14.59 -3.12 -17.64
N GLY A 195 14.79 -4.33 -18.16
CA GLY A 195 14.43 -5.55 -17.44
C GLY A 195 15.18 -5.74 -16.13
N HIS A 196 16.51 -5.62 -16.16
CA HIS A 196 17.33 -5.78 -14.98
C HIS A 196 17.14 -4.65 -13.96
N SER A 197 16.91 -3.42 -14.42
CA SER A 197 16.57 -2.31 -13.52
C SER A 197 15.23 -2.54 -12.83
N LEU A 198 14.21 -3.07 -13.53
CA LEU A 198 12.92 -3.40 -12.93
C LEU A 198 13.06 -4.52 -11.88
N ILE A 199 13.79 -5.59 -12.19
CA ILE A 199 14.09 -6.67 -11.23
C ILE A 199 14.90 -6.14 -10.03
N LYS A 200 15.94 -5.35 -10.29
CA LYS A 200 16.76 -4.72 -9.24
C LYS A 200 15.90 -3.86 -8.33
N SER A 201 14.98 -3.05 -8.89
CA SER A 201 14.09 -2.20 -8.09
C SER A 201 13.18 -3.03 -7.18
N GLN A 202 12.64 -4.14 -7.66
CA GLN A 202 11.82 -5.04 -6.86
C GLN A 202 12.60 -5.66 -5.70
N GLU A 203 13.81 -6.16 -5.95
CA GLU A 203 14.69 -6.70 -4.90
C GLU A 203 15.08 -5.63 -3.87
N LEU A 204 15.35 -4.40 -4.32
CA LEU A 204 15.62 -3.28 -3.43
C LEU A 204 14.41 -2.93 -2.57
N MET A 205 13.17 -2.99 -3.11
CA MET A 205 11.95 -2.78 -2.33
C MET A 205 11.78 -3.87 -1.25
N GLN A 206 12.01 -5.13 -1.61
CA GLN A 206 11.96 -6.28 -0.69
C GLN A 206 13.00 -6.18 0.44
N GLN A 207 14.11 -5.50 0.20
CA GLN A 207 15.16 -5.20 1.19
C GLN A 207 14.90 -3.90 1.97
N GLY A 208 13.80 -3.18 1.70
CA GLY A 208 13.46 -1.90 2.33
C GLY A 208 14.23 -0.70 1.78
N ASN A 209 15.01 -0.85 0.71
CA ASN A 209 15.79 0.21 0.07
C ASN A 209 14.94 1.01 -0.93
N MET A 210 13.86 1.63 -0.44
CA MET A 210 12.86 2.32 -1.27
C MET A 210 13.42 3.47 -2.12
N GLU A 211 14.38 4.23 -1.59
CA GLU A 211 14.96 5.37 -2.31
C GLU A 211 15.79 4.92 -3.51
N GLU A 212 16.64 3.91 -3.36
CA GLU A 212 17.44 3.35 -4.47
C GLU A 212 16.54 2.62 -5.49
N ALA A 213 15.47 1.95 -5.03
CA ALA A 213 14.46 1.36 -5.91
C ALA A 213 13.78 2.43 -6.77
N ARG A 214 13.37 3.54 -6.15
CA ARG A 214 12.75 4.69 -6.83
C ARG A 214 13.70 5.32 -7.84
N GLU A 215 14.97 5.56 -7.48
CA GLU A 215 15.99 6.07 -8.42
C GLU A 215 16.15 5.14 -9.63
N THR A 216 16.22 3.83 -9.40
CA THR A 216 16.34 2.81 -10.45
C THR A 216 15.13 2.84 -11.40
N LEU A 217 13.92 3.02 -10.87
CA LEU A 217 12.69 3.13 -11.67
C LEU A 217 12.62 4.44 -12.46
N ILE A 218 13.07 5.56 -11.87
CA ILE A 218 13.16 6.86 -12.55
C ILE A 218 14.09 6.76 -13.77
N ASP A 219 15.19 6.02 -13.66
CA ASP A 219 16.10 5.79 -14.77
C ASP A 219 15.44 5.02 -15.93
N VAL A 220 14.61 4.01 -15.64
CA VAL A 220 13.82 3.28 -16.64
C VAL A 220 12.73 4.17 -17.25
N TYR A 221 12.04 4.95 -16.42
CA TYR A 221 11.01 5.91 -16.84
C TYR A 221 11.56 6.98 -17.80
N ASN A 222 12.77 7.46 -17.55
CA ASN A 222 13.46 8.45 -18.38
C ASN A 222 14.05 7.88 -19.68
N ALA A 223 14.01 6.56 -19.87
CA ALA A 223 14.44 5.94 -21.11
C ALA A 223 13.56 6.40 -22.30
N PRO A 224 14.14 6.59 -23.50
CA PRO A 224 13.45 7.25 -24.62
C PRO A 224 12.32 6.44 -25.25
N GLU A 225 12.27 5.13 -25.03
CA GLU A 225 11.32 4.22 -25.66
C GLU A 225 10.04 4.09 -24.84
N LYS A 226 8.89 4.35 -25.49
CA LYS A 226 7.55 4.11 -24.96
C LYS A 226 7.16 2.65 -25.20
N ASP A 227 7.57 1.79 -24.28
CA ASP A 227 7.33 0.35 -24.33
C ASP A 227 6.82 -0.16 -22.98
N GLU A 228 6.56 -1.47 -22.91
CA GLU A 228 6.10 -2.15 -21.70
C GLU A 228 7.04 -1.93 -20.49
N GLY A 229 8.35 -1.80 -20.72
CA GLY A 229 9.31 -1.54 -19.64
C GLY A 229 9.10 -0.16 -19.01
N LYS A 230 8.81 0.86 -19.83
CA LYS A 230 8.45 2.19 -19.31
C LYS A 230 7.09 2.17 -18.60
N LEU A 231 6.10 1.44 -19.14
CA LEU A 231 4.81 1.26 -18.48
C LEU A 231 4.99 0.65 -17.08
N LYS A 232 5.76 -0.43 -16.97
CA LYS A 232 6.03 -1.10 -15.70
C LYS A 232 6.86 -0.27 -14.74
N ALA A 233 7.75 0.59 -15.24
CA ALA A 233 8.43 1.56 -14.40
C ALA A 233 7.46 2.59 -13.81
N LEU A 234 6.52 3.10 -14.60
CA LEU A 234 5.48 4.01 -14.10
C LEU A 234 4.62 3.33 -13.02
N VAL A 235 4.16 2.10 -13.27
CA VAL A 235 3.40 1.33 -12.27
C VAL A 235 4.25 1.07 -11.02
N GLY A 236 5.49 0.60 -11.18
CA GLY A 236 6.43 0.39 -10.08
C GLY A 236 6.66 1.66 -9.25
N LEU A 237 6.79 2.83 -9.89
CA LEU A 237 6.93 4.10 -9.19
C LEU A 237 5.74 4.36 -8.27
N THR A 238 4.50 4.08 -8.71
CA THR A 238 3.31 4.26 -7.85
C THR A 238 3.37 3.47 -6.54
N HIS A 239 4.05 2.31 -6.53
CA HIS A 239 4.26 1.50 -5.32
C HIS A 239 5.37 2.01 -4.41
N THR A 240 6.21 2.94 -4.87
CA THR A 240 7.25 3.57 -4.04
C THR A 240 6.74 4.80 -3.29
N TYR A 241 5.53 5.27 -3.59
CA TYR A 241 4.90 6.43 -2.97
C TYR A 241 3.77 6.00 -2.02
N ASN A 242 3.52 6.80 -0.99
CA ASN A 242 2.49 6.56 0.01
C ASN A 242 1.18 7.26 -0.35
N SER A 243 0.16 6.49 -0.70
CA SER A 243 -1.18 7.02 -1.00
C SER A 243 -1.91 7.70 0.18
N LEU A 244 -1.42 7.52 1.41
CA LEU A 244 -1.95 8.18 2.61
C LEU A 244 -1.43 9.62 2.77
N GLU A 245 -0.31 9.96 2.13
CA GLU A 245 0.26 11.31 2.14
C GLU A 245 -0.28 12.10 0.93
N PRO A 246 -0.91 13.27 1.12
CA PRO A 246 -1.63 13.95 0.02
C PRO A 246 -0.74 14.36 -1.15
N GLU A 247 0.47 14.85 -0.86
CA GLU A 247 1.43 15.26 -1.90
C GLU A 247 1.93 14.06 -2.72
N GLU A 248 2.18 12.93 -2.05
CA GLU A 248 2.56 11.70 -2.73
C GLU A 248 1.38 11.04 -3.46
N ALA A 249 0.16 11.15 -2.93
CA ALA A 249 -1.07 10.69 -3.59
C ALA A 249 -1.31 11.43 -4.91
N VAL A 250 -1.06 12.74 -4.97
CA VAL A 250 -1.10 13.51 -6.23
C VAL A 250 -0.05 12.99 -7.21
N THR A 251 1.17 12.70 -6.73
CA THR A 251 2.23 12.12 -7.57
C THR A 251 1.82 10.75 -8.13
N ILE A 252 1.18 9.89 -7.32
CA ILE A 252 0.64 8.60 -7.77
C ILE A 252 -0.41 8.80 -8.86
N ILE A 253 -1.31 9.78 -8.70
CA ILE A 253 -2.35 10.09 -9.70
C ILE A 253 -1.72 10.50 -11.02
N GLU A 254 -0.74 11.41 -11.01
CA GLU A 254 -0.05 11.88 -12.22
C GLU A 254 0.69 10.72 -12.94
N LEU A 255 1.42 9.89 -12.20
CA LEU A 255 2.10 8.72 -12.75
C LEU A 255 1.11 7.70 -13.32
N SER A 256 -0.01 7.51 -12.63
CA SER A 256 -1.06 6.58 -13.05
C SER A 256 -1.74 7.05 -14.33
N GLU A 257 -1.98 8.36 -14.50
CA GLU A 257 -2.51 8.91 -15.74
C GLU A 257 -1.59 8.65 -16.93
N GLU A 258 -0.28 8.88 -16.79
CA GLU A 258 0.68 8.57 -17.86
C GLU A 258 0.75 7.06 -18.15
N ALA A 259 0.67 6.22 -17.11
CA ALA A 259 0.66 4.77 -17.27
C ALA A 259 -0.61 4.26 -17.96
N ILE A 260 -1.79 4.80 -17.65
CA ILE A 260 -3.04 4.45 -18.31
C ILE A 260 -2.99 4.80 -19.79
N ASP A 261 -2.55 6.02 -20.12
CA ASP A 261 -2.40 6.46 -21.51
C ASP A 261 -1.43 5.55 -22.28
N LEU A 262 -0.30 5.20 -21.66
CA LEU A 262 0.69 4.32 -22.27
C LEU A 262 0.19 2.87 -22.40
N ALA A 263 -0.55 2.35 -21.43
CA ALA A 263 -1.14 1.02 -21.49
C ALA A 263 -2.16 0.92 -22.64
N GLN A 264 -2.98 1.96 -22.84
CA GLN A 264 -3.91 2.06 -23.98
C GLN A 264 -3.16 2.12 -25.32
N ASP A 265 -2.08 2.90 -25.41
CA ASP A 265 -1.25 2.99 -26.61
C ASP A 265 -0.60 1.63 -26.97
N LEU A 266 -0.30 0.81 -25.95
CA LEU A 266 0.34 -0.50 -26.08
C LEU A 266 -0.64 -1.69 -26.14
N ASP A 267 -1.95 -1.45 -25.98
CA ASP A 267 -2.99 -2.49 -25.92
C ASP A 267 -2.77 -3.50 -24.77
N ILE A 268 -2.34 -3.00 -23.60
CA ILE A 268 -2.08 -3.81 -22.39
C ILE A 268 -3.19 -3.57 -21.36
N ASP A 269 -4.33 -4.23 -21.59
CA ASP A 269 -5.57 -4.06 -20.81
C ASP A 269 -5.39 -4.33 -19.31
N GLY A 270 -4.69 -5.41 -18.92
CA GLY A 270 -4.52 -5.80 -17.52
C GLY A 270 -3.90 -4.69 -16.67
N LEU A 271 -2.77 -4.14 -17.13
CA LEU A 271 -2.11 -3.02 -16.47
C LEU A 271 -2.92 -1.73 -16.57
N GLU A 272 -3.65 -1.48 -17.67
CA GLU A 272 -4.52 -0.31 -17.78
C GLU A 272 -5.54 -0.27 -16.63
N TYR A 273 -6.28 -1.36 -16.41
CA TYR A 273 -7.33 -1.39 -15.39
C TYR A 273 -6.77 -1.50 -13.97
N TYR A 274 -5.68 -2.23 -13.77
CA TYR A 274 -4.96 -2.26 -12.50
C TYR A 274 -4.54 -0.84 -12.07
N THR A 275 -3.91 -0.08 -12.97
CA THR A 275 -3.46 1.28 -12.69
C THR A 275 -4.63 2.25 -12.48
N LYS A 276 -5.76 2.08 -13.18
CA LYS A 276 -6.99 2.84 -12.86
C LYS A 276 -7.44 2.63 -11.42
N ILE A 277 -7.42 1.40 -10.93
CA ILE A 277 -7.83 1.10 -9.55
C ILE A 277 -6.88 1.78 -8.55
N HIS A 278 -5.57 1.72 -8.79
CA HIS A 278 -4.57 2.39 -7.95
C HIS A 278 -4.73 3.91 -7.95
N LYS A 279 -4.92 4.53 -9.13
CA LYS A 279 -5.24 5.96 -9.25
C LYS A 279 -6.45 6.35 -8.40
N HIS A 280 -7.54 5.63 -8.58
CA HIS A 280 -8.81 5.91 -7.91
C HIS A 280 -8.72 5.67 -6.39
N GLN A 281 -7.89 4.74 -5.93
CA GLN A 281 -7.59 4.58 -4.50
C GLN A 281 -6.92 5.83 -3.93
N SER A 282 -5.93 6.41 -4.61
CA SER A 282 -5.28 7.65 -4.20
C SER A 282 -6.27 8.83 -4.17
N GLU A 283 -7.14 8.95 -5.18
CA GLU A 283 -8.21 9.95 -5.17
C GLU A 283 -9.14 9.77 -3.95
N LEU A 284 -9.49 8.53 -3.61
CA LEU A 284 -10.31 8.21 -2.45
C LEU A 284 -9.64 8.57 -1.12
N PHE A 285 -8.32 8.44 -1.00
CA PHE A 285 -7.57 8.83 0.20
C PHE A 285 -7.55 10.35 0.38
N ILE A 286 -7.34 11.12 -0.69
CA ILE A 286 -7.46 12.59 -0.66
C ILE A 286 -8.85 13.00 -0.18
N LEU A 287 -9.91 12.37 -0.71
CA LEU A 287 -11.28 12.65 -0.26
C LEU A 287 -11.52 12.24 1.21
N LEU A 288 -10.90 11.16 1.66
CA LEU A 288 -11.02 10.68 3.04
C LEU A 288 -10.39 11.66 4.03
N GLU A 289 -9.21 12.19 3.71
CA GLU A 289 -8.55 13.23 4.50
C GLU A 289 -9.41 14.51 4.56
N LYS A 290 -9.90 15.01 3.42
CA LYS A 290 -10.80 16.19 3.42
C LYS A 290 -12.10 15.96 4.19
N THR A 291 -12.61 14.73 4.16
CA THR A 291 -13.77 14.35 4.96
C THR A 291 -13.44 14.39 6.45
N GLU A 292 -12.27 13.88 6.84
CA GLU A 292 -11.78 13.89 8.22
C GLU A 292 -11.58 15.30 8.75
N GLU A 293 -10.90 16.19 8.02
CA GLU A 293 -10.71 17.61 8.39
C GLU A 293 -12.05 18.29 8.74
N ILE A 294 -13.09 18.05 7.93
CA ILE A 294 -14.43 18.62 8.14
C ILE A 294 -15.12 17.97 9.34
N LEU A 295 -15.04 16.65 9.49
CA LEU A 295 -15.68 15.94 10.61
C LEU A 295 -15.04 16.32 11.96
N VAL A 296 -13.72 16.48 12.00
CA VAL A 296 -12.97 17.01 13.15
C VAL A 296 -13.46 18.42 13.49
N SER A 297 -13.57 19.29 12.49
CA SER A 297 -14.08 20.65 12.66
C SER A 297 -15.49 20.67 13.25
N LEU A 298 -16.40 19.85 12.71
CA LEU A 298 -17.77 19.74 13.22
C LEU A 298 -17.82 19.21 14.66
N LYS A 299 -16.96 18.25 15.00
CA LYS A 299 -16.92 17.65 16.35
C LYS A 299 -16.51 18.66 17.41
N PHE A 300 -15.52 19.50 17.12
CA PHE A 300 -15.01 20.47 18.09
C PHE A 300 -15.89 21.71 18.29
N GLN A 301 -16.84 21.97 17.38
CA GLN A 301 -17.81 23.05 17.55
C GLN A 301 -18.96 22.71 18.51
N GLY A 302 -19.20 21.42 18.78
CA GLY A 302 -20.25 20.97 19.71
C GLY A 302 -21.68 21.24 19.22
N GLU A 303 -22.63 21.35 20.16
CA GLU A 303 -24.06 21.58 19.84
C GLU A 303 -24.39 23.05 19.50
N ASP A 304 -23.49 23.99 19.81
CA ASP A 304 -23.67 25.44 19.63
C ASP A 304 -23.11 25.97 18.29
N THR A 305 -22.84 25.08 17.33
CA THR A 305 -22.37 25.45 16.00
C THR A 305 -23.28 26.48 15.34
N ASP A 306 -22.70 27.61 14.88
CA ASP A 306 -23.46 28.57 14.08
C ASP A 306 -24.07 27.84 12.87
N ALA A 307 -25.39 27.96 12.72
CA ALA A 307 -26.15 27.30 11.67
C ALA A 307 -25.61 27.57 10.26
N PHE A 308 -24.91 28.69 10.06
CA PHE A 308 -24.22 29.01 8.81
C PHE A 308 -23.04 28.05 8.53
N PHE A 309 -22.16 27.81 9.52
CA PHE A 309 -21.01 26.93 9.34
C PHE A 309 -21.43 25.46 9.23
N ALA A 310 -22.40 25.03 10.04
CA ALA A 310 -22.97 23.70 9.92
C ALA A 310 -23.56 23.45 8.52
N TYR A 311 -24.24 24.44 7.93
CA TYR A 311 -24.76 24.33 6.57
C TYR A 311 -23.63 24.17 5.55
N TYR A 312 -22.60 25.02 5.61
CA TYR A 312 -21.46 24.96 4.70
C TYR A 312 -20.76 23.60 4.74
N PHE A 313 -20.44 23.10 5.93
CA PHE A 313 -19.79 21.80 6.09
C PHE A 313 -20.64 20.64 5.57
N ASN A 314 -21.96 20.66 5.82
CA ASN A 314 -22.84 19.61 5.33
C ASN A 314 -22.94 19.58 3.81
N GLU A 315 -23.00 20.74 3.14
CA GLU A 315 -22.97 20.80 1.67
C GLU A 315 -21.64 20.26 1.13
N THR A 316 -20.50 20.66 1.70
CA THR A 316 -19.19 20.13 1.29
C THR A 316 -19.09 18.61 1.51
N LEU A 317 -19.58 18.09 2.64
CA LEU A 317 -19.61 16.64 2.89
C LEU A 317 -20.48 15.89 1.88
N ILE A 318 -21.58 16.48 1.42
CA ILE A 318 -22.42 15.90 0.36
C ILE A 318 -21.63 15.86 -0.96
N GLU A 319 -20.96 16.95 -1.34
CA GLU A 319 -20.12 16.99 -2.55
C GLU A 319 -19.01 15.93 -2.52
N LEU A 320 -18.30 15.80 -1.39
CA LEU A 320 -17.27 14.78 -1.20
C LEU A 320 -17.85 13.36 -1.29
N LEU A 321 -19.04 13.12 -0.73
CA LEU A 321 -19.73 11.83 -0.80
C LEU A 321 -20.15 11.49 -2.24
N GLU A 322 -20.69 12.45 -2.98
CA GLU A 322 -21.06 12.27 -4.39
C GLU A 322 -19.85 11.89 -5.24
N GLU A 323 -18.71 12.56 -5.03
CA GLU A 323 -17.47 12.27 -5.73
C GLU A 323 -16.91 10.90 -5.35
N LYS A 324 -16.95 10.54 -4.06
CA LYS A 324 -16.57 9.21 -3.59
C LYS A 324 -17.42 8.10 -4.22
N ILE A 325 -18.73 8.29 -4.35
CA ILE A 325 -19.62 7.33 -5.02
C ILE A 325 -19.24 7.19 -6.50
N ARG A 326 -18.93 8.31 -7.17
CA ARG A 326 -18.47 8.30 -8.56
C ARG A 326 -17.19 7.45 -8.70
N ILE A 327 -16.18 7.70 -7.88
CA ILE A 327 -14.89 6.98 -7.93
C ILE A 327 -15.06 5.49 -7.62
N PHE A 328 -15.90 5.13 -6.65
CA PHE A 328 -16.22 3.72 -6.43
C PHE A 328 -16.91 3.07 -7.64
N GLY A 329 -17.69 3.84 -8.40
CA GLY A 329 -18.22 3.39 -9.70
C GLY A 329 -17.10 3.04 -10.66
N GLU A 330 -16.11 3.91 -10.82
CA GLU A 330 -14.95 3.69 -11.70
C GLU A 330 -14.10 2.48 -11.28
N ILE A 331 -13.87 2.30 -9.97
CA ILE A 331 -13.16 1.12 -9.44
C ILE A 331 -13.92 -0.17 -9.75
N ASN A 332 -15.24 -0.19 -9.52
CA ASN A 332 -16.06 -1.36 -9.81
C ASN A 332 -16.07 -1.67 -11.31
N ASP A 333 -16.15 -0.65 -12.16
CA ASP A 333 -16.09 -0.82 -13.61
C ASP A 333 -14.73 -1.38 -14.04
N ALA A 334 -13.61 -0.88 -13.49
CA ALA A 334 -12.27 -1.42 -13.77
C ALA A 334 -12.12 -2.88 -13.30
N LEU A 335 -12.57 -3.22 -12.09
CA LEU A 335 -12.58 -4.60 -11.59
C LEU A 335 -13.40 -5.53 -12.50
N ASN A 336 -14.57 -5.08 -12.96
CA ASN A 336 -15.40 -5.85 -13.89
C ASN A 336 -14.69 -6.04 -15.24
N GLN A 337 -13.99 -5.02 -15.76
CA GLN A 337 -13.24 -5.14 -17.01
C GLN A 337 -12.09 -6.17 -16.90
N LEU A 338 -11.40 -6.23 -15.76
CA LEU A 338 -10.38 -7.25 -15.51
C LEU A 338 -10.97 -8.66 -15.57
N VAL A 339 -12.12 -8.88 -14.92
CA VAL A 339 -12.81 -10.19 -14.96
C VAL A 339 -13.33 -10.53 -16.36
N ASP A 340 -14.00 -9.58 -17.02
CA ASP A 340 -14.61 -9.79 -18.34
C ASP A 340 -13.57 -10.10 -19.43
N ARG A 341 -12.34 -9.62 -19.25
CA ARG A 341 -11.19 -9.84 -20.15
C ARG A 341 -10.23 -10.94 -19.70
N ASP A 342 -10.58 -11.70 -18.66
CA ASP A 342 -9.79 -12.83 -18.12
C ASP A 342 -8.42 -12.44 -17.51
N HIS A 343 -8.29 -11.19 -17.05
CA HIS A 343 -7.14 -10.69 -16.28
C HIS A 343 -7.31 -11.01 -14.79
N LEU A 344 -7.34 -12.29 -14.46
CA LEU A 344 -7.64 -12.77 -13.11
C LEU A 344 -6.56 -12.43 -12.09
N TYR A 345 -5.29 -12.38 -12.50
CA TYR A 345 -4.20 -12.03 -11.59
C TYR A 345 -4.31 -10.55 -11.18
N GLU A 346 -4.39 -9.64 -12.15
CA GLU A 346 -4.58 -8.21 -11.92
C GLU A 346 -5.84 -7.93 -11.11
N PHE A 347 -6.92 -8.69 -11.34
CA PHE A 347 -8.12 -8.63 -10.52
C PHE A 347 -7.82 -8.96 -9.05
N ILE A 348 -7.13 -10.06 -8.77
CA ILE A 348 -6.81 -10.52 -7.41
C ILE A 348 -5.91 -9.50 -6.70
N VAL A 349 -4.83 -9.04 -7.34
CA VAL A 349 -3.89 -8.08 -6.73
C VAL A 349 -4.49 -6.67 -6.59
N SER A 350 -5.61 -6.39 -7.25
CA SER A 350 -6.37 -5.15 -7.05
C SER A 350 -7.29 -5.18 -5.81
N LEU A 351 -7.68 -6.35 -5.29
CA LEU A 351 -8.56 -6.42 -4.13
C LEU A 351 -7.93 -5.89 -2.83
N PRO A 352 -6.65 -6.17 -2.50
CA PRO A 352 -5.95 -5.54 -1.38
C PRO A 352 -6.03 -4.01 -1.41
N ILE A 353 -5.86 -3.40 -2.59
CA ILE A 353 -5.91 -1.94 -2.79
C ILE A 353 -7.26 -1.37 -2.31
N VAL A 354 -8.36 -1.99 -2.72
CA VAL A 354 -9.71 -1.57 -2.31
C VAL A 354 -9.96 -1.84 -0.82
N LEU A 355 -9.49 -2.98 -0.31
CA LEU A 355 -9.65 -3.37 1.09
C LEU A 355 -8.87 -2.45 2.05
N ASP A 356 -7.68 -2.01 1.65
CA ASP A 356 -6.86 -1.06 2.42
C ASP A 356 -7.57 0.28 2.59
N TYR A 357 -8.25 0.77 1.54
CA TYR A 357 -9.06 1.99 1.65
C TYR A 357 -10.22 1.81 2.62
N ILE A 358 -10.98 0.71 2.49
CA ILE A 358 -12.11 0.41 3.37
C ILE A 358 -11.65 0.33 4.84
N SER A 359 -10.54 -0.35 5.10
CA SER A 359 -9.98 -0.52 6.44
C SER A 359 -9.58 0.82 7.05
N ASN A 360 -8.90 1.67 6.29
CA ASN A 360 -8.53 3.02 6.74
C ASN A 360 -9.74 3.92 6.99
N GLN A 361 -10.78 3.82 6.15
CA GLN A 361 -12.01 4.55 6.38
C GLN A 361 -12.68 4.13 7.70
N ILE A 362 -12.78 2.82 7.97
CA ILE A 362 -13.34 2.30 9.22
C ILE A 362 -12.52 2.81 10.40
N MET A 363 -11.18 2.69 10.33
CA MET A 363 -10.25 3.20 11.33
C MET A 363 -10.53 4.67 11.68
N ARG A 364 -10.43 5.56 10.69
CA ARG A 364 -10.57 7.01 10.89
C ARG A 364 -11.95 7.39 11.43
N LEU A 365 -13.03 6.86 10.83
CA LEU A 365 -14.40 7.19 11.27
C LEU A 365 -14.72 6.69 12.68
N THR A 366 -14.16 5.55 13.08
CA THR A 366 -14.33 5.01 14.43
C THR A 366 -13.50 5.78 15.44
N GLN A 367 -12.26 6.14 15.09
CA GLN A 367 -11.39 6.99 15.91
C GLN A 367 -12.03 8.37 16.16
N LEU A 368 -12.70 8.94 15.17
CA LEU A 368 -13.47 10.18 15.31
C LEU A 368 -14.79 10.00 16.07
N GLN A 369 -15.17 8.77 16.44
CA GLN A 369 -16.45 8.43 17.09
C GLN A 369 -17.67 8.80 16.24
N ILE A 370 -17.50 8.85 14.91
CA ILE A 370 -18.60 9.02 13.94
C ILE A 370 -19.29 7.67 13.72
N MET A 371 -18.49 6.61 13.69
CA MET A 371 -18.98 5.24 13.71
C MET A 371 -19.03 4.73 15.15
N ASP A 372 -20.16 4.17 15.55
CA ASP A 372 -20.28 3.54 16.87
C ASP A 372 -19.43 2.26 16.91
N LYS A 373 -18.48 2.23 17.84
CA LYS A 373 -17.63 1.07 18.08
C LYS A 373 -18.45 -0.19 18.40
N ALA A 374 -19.61 -0.06 19.07
CA ALA A 374 -20.49 -1.18 19.35
C ALA A 374 -21.19 -1.75 18.10
N ALA A 375 -21.13 -1.05 16.97
CA ALA A 375 -21.54 -1.58 15.68
C ALA A 375 -20.47 -2.48 15.05
N LEU A 376 -19.20 -2.36 15.47
CA LEU A 376 -18.08 -3.20 15.02
C LEU A 376 -18.00 -4.50 15.81
N GLY A 377 -17.43 -5.54 15.20
CA GLY A 377 -17.31 -6.88 15.79
C GLY A 377 -18.66 -7.62 15.87
N GLU A 378 -18.63 -8.94 15.59
CA GLU A 378 -19.77 -9.84 15.28
C GLU A 378 -20.16 -9.84 13.79
N GLU A 379 -20.66 -11.00 13.30
CA GLU A 379 -21.05 -11.39 11.89
C GLU A 379 -21.96 -10.40 11.10
N LYS A 380 -22.16 -9.17 11.58
CA LYS A 380 -22.99 -8.12 10.99
C LYS A 380 -22.26 -7.30 9.91
N HIS A 381 -20.93 -7.37 9.83
CA HIS A 381 -20.10 -6.65 8.85
C HIS A 381 -19.30 -7.58 7.93
N ASP A 382 -19.98 -8.59 7.37
CA ASP A 382 -19.44 -9.37 6.26
C ASP A 382 -19.46 -8.52 4.97
N HIS A 383 -18.42 -7.70 4.78
CA HIS A 383 -18.25 -7.00 3.52
C HIS A 383 -18.07 -8.04 2.40
N PRO A 384 -18.86 -8.00 1.31
CA PRO A 384 -18.78 -9.04 0.26
C PRO A 384 -17.38 -9.23 -0.32
N LEU A 385 -16.61 -8.14 -0.44
CA LEU A 385 -15.21 -8.16 -0.88
C LEU A 385 -14.31 -8.95 0.08
N VAL A 386 -14.51 -8.82 1.40
CA VAL A 386 -13.70 -9.52 2.40
C VAL A 386 -13.86 -11.03 2.25
N LYS A 387 -15.11 -11.50 2.15
CA LYS A 387 -15.40 -12.92 1.86
C LYS A 387 -14.78 -13.41 0.57
N GLN A 388 -14.77 -12.57 -0.45
CA GLN A 388 -14.14 -12.90 -1.73
C GLN A 388 -12.62 -13.05 -1.57
N CYS A 389 -11.96 -12.15 -0.84
CA CYS A 389 -10.54 -12.24 -0.52
C CYS A 389 -10.21 -13.51 0.26
N GLU A 390 -11.02 -13.87 1.27
CA GLU A 390 -10.86 -15.11 2.04
C GLU A 390 -10.96 -16.34 1.14
N GLN A 391 -11.97 -16.38 0.26
CA GLN A 391 -12.14 -17.49 -0.69
C GLN A 391 -10.99 -17.60 -1.68
N ILE A 392 -10.39 -16.48 -2.09
CA ILE A 392 -9.22 -16.48 -2.96
C ILE A 392 -8.03 -17.13 -2.24
N LEU A 393 -7.79 -16.79 -0.97
CA LEU A 393 -6.73 -17.43 -0.18
C LEU A 393 -6.93 -18.95 -0.01
N ASP A 394 -8.18 -19.42 0.04
CA ASP A 394 -8.49 -20.85 0.12
C ASP A 394 -8.22 -21.60 -1.20
N ILE A 395 -8.25 -20.89 -2.34
CA ILE A 395 -8.19 -21.49 -3.69
C ILE A 395 -6.82 -21.31 -4.34
N VAL A 396 -6.16 -20.18 -4.07
CA VAL A 396 -4.92 -19.76 -4.72
C VAL A 396 -3.75 -19.93 -3.76
N ASP A 397 -2.95 -20.96 -4.01
CA ASP A 397 -1.70 -21.21 -3.28
C ASP A 397 -0.55 -20.47 -3.97
N ASP A 398 -0.49 -19.16 -3.73
CA ASP A 398 0.57 -18.27 -4.23
C ASP A 398 1.12 -17.41 -3.07
N PRO A 399 2.45 -17.34 -2.87
CA PRO A 399 3.04 -16.63 -1.74
C PRO A 399 2.83 -15.11 -1.80
N GLU A 400 2.77 -14.53 -3.00
CA GLU A 400 2.49 -13.10 -3.17
C GLU A 400 1.03 -12.78 -2.83
N ILE A 401 0.10 -13.61 -3.29
CA ILE A 401 -1.32 -13.43 -2.95
C ILE A 401 -1.54 -13.61 -1.44
N ARG A 402 -0.87 -14.58 -0.80
CA ARG A 402 -0.88 -14.73 0.67
C ARG A 402 -0.32 -13.50 1.39
N MET A 403 0.81 -12.98 0.92
CA MET A 403 1.43 -11.76 1.45
C MET A 403 0.48 -10.56 1.37
N LEU A 404 -0.03 -10.26 0.16
CA LEU A 404 -0.85 -9.08 -0.10
C LEU A 404 -2.22 -9.15 0.61
N LEU A 405 -2.97 -10.24 0.43
CA LEU A 405 -4.29 -10.39 1.05
C LEU A 405 -4.19 -10.61 2.55
N GLY A 406 -3.17 -11.33 3.04
CA GLY A 406 -2.93 -11.51 4.48
C GLY A 406 -2.71 -10.18 5.19
N LYS A 407 -1.90 -9.28 4.61
CA LYS A 407 -1.71 -7.91 5.10
C LYS A 407 -3.03 -7.13 5.18
N SER A 408 -3.78 -7.04 4.07
CA SER A 408 -5.00 -6.22 4.01
C SER A 408 -6.15 -6.79 4.83
N LEU A 409 -6.34 -8.12 4.86
CA LEU A 409 -7.35 -8.78 5.70
C LEU A 409 -6.99 -8.66 7.18
N GLY A 410 -5.72 -8.77 7.54
CA GLY A 410 -5.26 -8.56 8.91
C GLY A 410 -5.62 -7.16 9.42
N ARG A 411 -5.32 -6.13 8.61
CA ARG A 411 -5.69 -4.74 8.89
C ARG A 411 -7.19 -4.53 9.01
N TYR A 412 -7.96 -5.07 8.06
CA TYR A 412 -9.42 -5.00 8.10
C TYR A 412 -9.94 -5.55 9.42
N TYR A 413 -9.55 -6.77 9.78
CA TYR A 413 -10.04 -7.44 10.98
C TYR A 413 -9.56 -6.77 12.27
N TYR A 414 -8.37 -6.17 12.28
CA TYR A 414 -7.92 -5.39 13.43
C TYR A 414 -8.83 -4.18 13.65
N PHE A 415 -9.08 -3.39 12.61
CA PHE A 415 -9.92 -2.20 12.70
C PHE A 415 -11.41 -2.48 12.84
N THR A 416 -11.87 -3.72 12.59
CA THR A 416 -13.24 -4.16 12.89
C THR A 416 -13.38 -4.91 14.21
N LEU A 417 -12.38 -4.86 15.10
CA LEU A 417 -12.39 -5.48 16.43
C LEU A 417 -12.47 -7.01 16.43
N GLU A 418 -11.79 -7.65 15.48
CA GLU A 418 -11.60 -9.11 15.42
C GLU A 418 -10.09 -9.48 15.48
N PRO A 419 -9.40 -9.20 16.61
CA PRO A 419 -7.94 -9.35 16.71
C PRO A 419 -7.44 -10.78 16.47
N GLU A 420 -8.22 -11.79 16.83
CA GLU A 420 -7.88 -13.21 16.59
C GLU A 420 -7.80 -13.54 15.09
N LYS A 421 -8.70 -12.96 14.28
CA LYS A 421 -8.63 -13.08 12.82
C LYS A 421 -7.51 -12.21 12.26
N ALA A 422 -7.30 -11.01 12.81
CA ALA A 422 -6.21 -10.15 12.41
C ALA A 422 -4.85 -10.86 12.52
N ILE A 423 -4.58 -11.47 13.68
CA ILE A 423 -3.39 -12.30 13.95
C ILE A 423 -3.25 -13.42 12.91
N THR A 424 -4.36 -14.12 12.60
CA THR A 424 -4.37 -15.23 11.62
C THR A 424 -3.95 -14.75 10.22
N TYR A 425 -4.50 -13.64 9.75
CA TYR A 425 -4.19 -13.12 8.43
C TYR A 425 -2.82 -12.44 8.36
N PHE A 426 -2.37 -11.75 9.41
CA PHE A 426 -1.00 -11.25 9.48
C PHE A 426 0.02 -12.38 9.43
N THR A 427 -0.22 -13.48 10.17
CA THR A 427 0.62 -14.69 10.10
C THR A 427 0.64 -15.29 8.70
N THR A 428 -0.50 -15.29 8.01
CA THR A 428 -0.60 -15.74 6.61
C THR A 428 0.23 -14.84 5.68
N GLY A 429 0.19 -13.52 5.91
CA GLY A 429 1.00 -12.56 5.17
C GLY A 429 2.50 -12.73 5.39
N ILE A 430 2.92 -12.93 6.65
CA ILE A 430 4.32 -13.19 7.03
C ILE A 430 4.85 -14.44 6.31
N SER A 431 4.10 -15.55 6.34
CA SER A 431 4.47 -16.78 5.64
C SER A 431 4.65 -16.56 4.12
N GLY A 432 3.81 -15.73 3.51
CA GLY A 432 3.95 -15.36 2.09
C GLY A 432 5.23 -14.56 1.83
N ALA A 433 5.49 -13.56 2.66
CA ALA A 433 6.68 -12.69 2.56
C ALA A 433 7.99 -13.47 2.78
N GLU A 434 8.04 -14.37 3.77
CA GLU A 434 9.19 -15.24 4.03
C GLU A 434 9.54 -16.13 2.82
N GLU A 435 8.52 -16.70 2.15
CA GLU A 435 8.73 -17.52 0.95
C GLU A 435 9.23 -16.71 -0.26
N LEU A 436 8.90 -15.41 -0.30
CA LEU A 436 9.38 -14.47 -1.32
C LEU A 436 10.77 -13.91 -1.00
N GLY A 437 11.23 -14.00 0.25
CA GLY A 437 12.43 -13.31 0.73
C GLY A 437 12.24 -11.80 0.90
N ASP A 438 11.00 -11.35 1.11
CA ASP A 438 10.65 -9.94 1.35
C ASP A 438 10.85 -9.60 2.83
N GLU A 439 12.11 -9.36 3.21
CA GLU A 439 12.52 -9.07 4.59
C GLU A 439 11.79 -7.82 5.13
N HIS A 440 11.60 -6.80 4.29
CA HIS A 440 10.92 -5.57 4.66
C HIS A 440 9.45 -5.81 5.06
N THR A 441 8.72 -6.59 4.26
CA THR A 441 7.31 -6.89 4.56
C THR A 441 7.19 -7.82 5.77
N VAL A 442 8.14 -8.74 5.99
CA VAL A 442 8.18 -9.56 7.21
C VAL A 442 8.30 -8.68 8.44
N GLU A 443 9.31 -7.81 8.51
CA GLU A 443 9.52 -6.91 9.65
C GLU A 443 8.29 -6.03 9.91
N PHE A 444 7.71 -5.47 8.84
CA PHE A 444 6.51 -4.64 8.94
C PHE A 444 5.29 -5.39 9.47
N LEU A 445 5.06 -6.64 9.04
CA LEU A 445 3.92 -7.42 9.50
C LEU A 445 4.13 -7.97 10.92
N GLU A 446 5.36 -8.25 11.32
CA GLU A 446 5.70 -8.62 12.71
C GLU A 446 5.43 -7.45 13.67
N GLU A 447 5.78 -6.21 13.29
CA GLU A 447 5.47 -5.02 14.08
C GLU A 447 3.95 -4.83 14.25
N LEU A 448 3.17 -4.97 13.16
CA LEU A 448 1.72 -4.91 13.23
C LEU A 448 1.11 -6.04 14.09
N LEU A 449 1.74 -7.22 14.08
CA LEU A 449 1.30 -8.36 14.89
C LEU A 449 1.52 -8.07 16.38
N ASP A 450 2.72 -7.58 16.75
CA ASP A 450 3.04 -7.16 18.10
C ASP A 450 2.06 -6.08 18.60
N ASP A 451 1.75 -5.08 17.76
CA ASP A 451 0.76 -4.03 18.07
C ASP A 451 -0.64 -4.59 18.39
N VAL A 452 -1.08 -5.61 17.64
CA VAL A 452 -2.39 -6.25 17.85
C VAL A 452 -2.39 -7.09 19.13
N GLU A 453 -1.28 -7.73 19.47
CA GLU A 453 -1.14 -8.50 20.69
C GLU A 453 -1.10 -7.61 21.93
N ASP A 454 -0.36 -6.50 21.87
CA ASP A 454 -0.21 -5.53 22.95
C ASP A 454 -1.47 -4.65 23.11
N ARG A 455 -2.11 -4.28 22.00
CA ARG A 455 -3.33 -3.48 21.97
C ARG A 455 -4.41 -4.14 21.08
N PRO A 456 -5.10 -5.19 21.57
CA PRO A 456 -6.15 -5.90 20.81
C PRO A 456 -7.31 -5.01 20.34
N ASP A 457 -7.51 -3.88 21.02
CA ASP A 457 -8.51 -2.89 20.71
C ASP A 457 -7.84 -1.60 20.20
N PRO A 458 -7.80 -1.36 18.87
CA PRO A 458 -7.13 -0.20 18.29
C PRO A 458 -7.77 1.15 18.68
N TYR A 459 -8.94 1.13 19.33
CA TYR A 459 -9.66 2.32 19.75
C TYR A 459 -9.75 2.45 21.28
N GLU A 460 -9.07 1.60 22.04
CA GLU A 460 -8.92 1.81 23.48
C GLU A 460 -8.09 3.07 23.72
N ARG A 461 -8.69 4.03 24.44
CA ARG A 461 -8.06 5.30 24.81
C ARG A 461 -7.93 5.37 26.31
N GLU A 462 -6.81 5.90 26.80
CA GLU A 462 -6.75 6.41 28.16
C GLU A 462 -7.65 7.64 28.24
N GLU A 463 -8.68 7.58 29.10
CA GLU A 463 -9.52 8.74 29.35
C GLU A 463 -8.69 9.78 30.11
N VAL A 464 -8.40 10.92 29.47
CA VAL A 464 -7.83 12.08 30.16
C VAL A 464 -8.91 12.64 31.08
N SER A 465 -8.61 12.70 32.38
CA SER A 465 -9.58 13.21 33.36
C SER A 465 -9.75 14.73 33.25
N GLU A 466 -10.92 15.24 33.63
CA GLU A 466 -11.14 16.70 33.72
C GLU A 466 -10.09 17.38 34.63
N GLU A 467 -9.68 16.71 35.70
CA GLU A 467 -8.64 17.19 36.63
C GLU A 467 -7.27 17.31 35.95
N GLU A 468 -6.89 16.33 35.11
CA GLU A 468 -5.65 16.40 34.32
C GLU A 468 -5.68 17.57 33.32
N VAL A 469 -6.83 17.82 32.68
CA VAL A 469 -7.01 18.98 31.78
C VAL A 469 -6.86 20.29 32.56
N GLU A 470 -7.55 20.42 33.71
CA GLU A 470 -7.47 21.64 34.53
C GLU A 470 -6.06 21.93 35.06
N GLU A 471 -5.27 20.89 35.30
CA GLU A 471 -3.88 20.99 35.77
C GLU A 471 -2.85 21.27 34.66
N MET A 472 -3.22 21.15 33.37
CA MET A 472 -2.32 21.45 32.25
C MET A 472 -1.81 22.90 32.30
N SER A 473 -0.52 23.05 32.01
CA SER A 473 0.09 24.35 31.76
C SER A 473 -0.52 25.01 30.51
N LEU A 474 -0.42 26.34 30.43
CA LEU A 474 -0.86 27.04 29.23
C LEU A 474 -0.02 26.70 27.98
N SER A 475 1.21 26.23 28.14
CA SER A 475 2.02 25.70 27.03
C SER A 475 1.51 24.37 26.53
N GLU A 476 1.21 23.42 27.41
CA GLU A 476 0.65 22.12 27.01
C GLU A 476 -0.70 22.30 26.32
N TYR A 477 -1.54 23.21 26.83
CA TYR A 477 -2.81 23.52 26.19
C TYR A 477 -2.64 24.24 24.83
N GLN A 478 -1.57 25.04 24.66
CA GLN A 478 -1.23 25.66 23.38
C GLN A 478 -0.79 24.61 22.35
N GLU A 479 0.01 23.64 22.74
CA GLU A 479 0.41 22.50 21.91
C GLU A 479 -0.82 21.70 21.49
N MET A 480 -1.69 21.33 22.44
CA MET A 480 -2.93 20.63 22.14
C MET A 480 -3.83 21.40 21.15
N ALA A 481 -3.97 22.72 21.32
CA ALA A 481 -4.75 23.55 20.39
C ALA A 481 -4.09 23.64 18.99
N THR A 482 -2.77 23.52 18.92
CA THR A 482 -2.01 23.50 17.66
C THR A 482 -2.29 22.20 16.92
N ASP A 483 -2.14 21.06 17.59
CA ASP A 483 -2.46 19.73 17.05
C ASP A 483 -3.91 19.67 16.54
N MET A 484 -4.85 20.27 17.27
CA MET A 484 -6.26 20.33 16.85
C MET A 484 -6.47 21.12 15.56
N LEU A 485 -5.75 22.22 15.36
CA LEU A 485 -5.84 23.03 14.13
C LEU A 485 -5.21 22.28 12.95
N GLU A 486 -4.11 21.58 13.17
CA GLU A 486 -3.47 20.74 12.16
C GLU A 486 -4.40 19.58 11.73
N MET A 487 -5.10 18.93 12.68
CA MET A 487 -6.13 17.93 12.38
C MET A 487 -7.34 18.49 11.61
N GLN A 488 -7.57 19.81 11.65
CA GLN A 488 -8.58 20.50 10.83
C GLN A 488 -8.05 20.89 9.44
N GLY A 489 -6.79 20.53 9.11
CA GLY A 489 -6.14 20.85 7.84
C GLY A 489 -5.51 22.24 7.79
N ILE A 490 -5.25 22.86 8.95
CA ILE A 490 -4.58 24.17 9.02
C ILE A 490 -3.09 23.98 9.23
N ASP A 491 -2.31 24.29 8.20
CA ASP A 491 -0.86 24.36 8.27
C ASP A 491 -0.42 25.72 8.84
N LEU A 492 0.11 25.71 10.08
CA LEU A 492 0.64 26.91 10.73
C LEU A 492 2.08 27.23 10.32
N ASP A 493 2.80 26.34 9.63
CA ASP A 493 4.18 26.51 9.19
C ASP A 493 4.28 26.92 7.72
N ALA A 494 3.17 26.87 6.96
CA ALA A 494 3.09 27.34 5.59
C ALA A 494 3.71 28.75 5.43
N ASP A 495 4.70 28.88 4.54
CA ASP A 495 5.36 30.16 4.22
C ASP A 495 4.48 31.01 3.27
N ASP A 496 3.19 31.12 3.60
CA ASP A 496 2.23 31.95 2.88
C ASP A 496 2.04 33.31 3.58
N GLU A 497 1.94 34.39 2.79
CA GLU A 497 1.58 35.71 3.30
C GLU A 497 0.06 35.81 3.58
N ASP A 498 -0.61 34.69 3.89
CA ASP A 498 -2.04 34.70 4.15
C ASP A 498 -2.34 35.38 5.50
N ARG A 499 -3.23 36.38 5.43
CA ARG A 499 -3.67 37.12 6.61
C ARG A 499 -4.50 36.28 7.55
N THR A 500 -5.12 35.21 7.05
CA THR A 500 -5.92 34.28 7.86
C THR A 500 -5.00 33.44 8.73
N THR A 501 -4.01 32.77 8.12
CA THR A 501 -2.98 32.00 8.82
C THR A 501 -2.24 32.85 9.84
N GLU A 502 -1.85 34.08 9.49
CA GLU A 502 -1.21 35.00 10.46
C GLU A 502 -2.14 35.35 11.64
N ALA A 503 -3.43 35.55 11.40
CA ALA A 503 -4.38 35.80 12.50
C ALA A 503 -4.51 34.58 13.41
N ILE A 504 -4.56 33.37 12.85
CA ILE A 504 -4.62 32.11 13.60
C ILE A 504 -3.34 31.92 14.43
N ARG A 505 -2.15 32.15 13.86
CA ARG A 505 -0.86 32.12 14.59
C ARG A 505 -0.85 33.06 15.79
N ILE A 506 -1.39 34.28 15.63
CA ILE A 506 -1.54 35.22 16.75
C ILE A 506 -2.51 34.66 17.81
N GLY A 507 -3.63 34.06 17.38
CA GLY A 507 -4.57 33.39 18.28
C GLY A 507 -3.89 32.27 19.10
N VAL A 508 -3.17 31.37 18.44
CA VAL A 508 -2.44 30.26 19.07
C VAL A 508 -1.37 30.79 20.04
N LYS A 509 -0.57 31.77 19.61
CA LYS A 509 0.43 32.42 20.47
C LYS A 509 -0.20 33.02 21.74
N ASP A 510 -1.38 33.61 21.62
CA ASP A 510 -2.06 34.29 22.71
C ASP A 510 -2.74 33.32 23.72
N ILE A 511 -2.68 32.01 23.49
CA ILE A 511 -3.05 30.97 24.47
C ILE A 511 -2.07 30.98 25.64
N ASN A 512 -0.76 30.96 25.37
CA ASN A 512 0.25 30.96 26.41
C ASN A 512 0.54 32.39 26.88
N GLN A 513 -0.18 32.78 27.94
CA GLN A 513 -0.12 34.14 28.48
C GLN A 513 0.91 34.31 29.60
N THR A 514 1.73 33.27 29.85
CA THR A 514 2.61 33.17 31.00
C THR A 514 3.59 34.34 31.11
N GLU A 515 4.18 34.78 30.00
CA GLU A 515 5.14 35.90 29.99
C GLU A 515 4.51 37.22 30.48
N TYR A 516 3.24 37.46 30.14
CA TYR A 516 2.53 38.67 30.53
C TYR A 516 2.16 38.64 32.00
N PHE A 517 1.72 37.48 32.52
CA PHE A 517 1.44 37.32 33.95
C PHE A 517 2.72 37.37 34.79
N ARG A 518 3.88 36.94 34.28
CA ARG A 518 5.16 37.11 34.99
C ARG A 518 5.53 38.57 35.21
N HIS A 519 5.10 39.46 34.32
CA HIS A 519 5.41 40.89 34.42
C HIS A 519 4.91 41.52 35.74
N CYS A 520 3.69 41.21 36.19
CA CYS A 520 3.17 41.77 37.44
C CYS A 520 2.03 40.94 38.05
N GLU A 521 2.06 40.78 39.38
CA GLU A 521 1.06 40.07 40.19
C GLU A 521 -0.38 40.57 40.01
N HIS A 522 -0.52 41.86 39.72
CA HIS A 522 -1.80 42.55 39.59
C HIS A 522 -2.41 42.53 38.19
N LEU A 523 -1.74 41.93 37.20
CA LEU A 523 -2.29 41.82 35.85
C LEU A 523 -3.39 40.77 35.78
N ARG A 524 -4.44 41.10 35.02
CA ARG A 524 -5.46 40.18 34.53
C ARG A 524 -5.57 40.30 33.03
N ILE A 525 -5.87 39.19 32.38
CA ILE A 525 -6.14 39.13 30.95
C ILE A 525 -7.52 38.52 30.78
N ARG A 526 -8.38 39.17 29.99
CA ARG A 526 -9.77 38.74 29.74
C ARG A 526 -10.02 38.69 28.26
N GLN A 527 -10.52 37.54 27.78
CA GLN A 527 -11.10 37.46 26.45
C GLN A 527 -12.47 38.15 26.45
N LEU A 528 -12.64 39.20 25.64
CA LEU A 528 -13.90 39.95 25.55
C LEU A 528 -14.81 39.42 24.45
N SER A 529 -14.22 38.88 23.39
CA SER A 529 -14.97 38.35 22.24
C SER A 529 -14.11 37.34 21.51
N THR A 530 -14.73 36.32 20.93
CA THR A 530 -14.10 35.44 19.95
C THR A 530 -14.66 35.80 18.59
N SER A 531 -13.79 35.94 17.58
CA SER A 531 -14.21 36.22 16.21
C SER A 531 -14.99 35.04 15.63
N PRO A 532 -15.79 35.24 14.56
CA PRO A 532 -16.45 34.12 13.87
C PRO A 532 -15.47 33.03 13.41
N LEU A 533 -14.26 33.42 13.00
CA LEU A 533 -13.18 32.48 12.65
C LEU A 533 -12.67 31.74 13.90
N GLY A 534 -12.51 32.42 15.03
CA GLY A 534 -12.12 31.78 16.29
C GLY A 534 -13.17 30.80 16.82
N GLN A 535 -14.45 31.13 16.63
CA GLN A 535 -15.55 30.22 16.93
C GLN A 535 -15.55 29.03 15.97
N TRP A 536 -15.27 29.27 14.69
CA TRP A 536 -15.18 28.23 13.68
C TRP A 536 -14.12 27.19 14.04
N LEU A 537 -12.95 27.64 14.46
CA LEU A 537 -11.78 26.80 14.75
C LEU A 537 -11.68 26.33 16.21
N SER A 538 -12.66 26.68 17.05
CA SER A 538 -12.58 26.50 18.51
C SER A 538 -11.34 27.15 19.15
N LEU A 539 -10.81 28.21 18.53
CA LEU A 539 -9.68 29.01 19.01
C LEU A 539 -10.19 30.27 19.71
N TYR A 540 -10.50 30.17 21.01
CA TYR A 540 -11.19 31.23 21.75
C TYR A 540 -10.41 32.55 21.84
N THR A 541 -9.08 32.48 21.81
CA THR A 541 -8.15 33.63 21.89
C THR A 541 -8.15 34.50 20.63
N LEU A 542 -8.71 33.99 19.53
CA LEU A 542 -8.81 34.69 18.25
C LEU A 542 -9.95 35.71 18.29
N GLY A 543 -9.69 36.84 18.93
CA GLY A 543 -10.62 37.96 19.04
C GLY A 543 -10.11 39.04 19.98
N THR A 544 -10.99 39.93 20.42
CA THR A 544 -10.60 41.06 21.28
C THR A 544 -10.30 40.57 22.69
N LYS A 545 -9.15 40.94 23.21
CA LYS A 545 -8.71 40.70 24.59
C LYS A 545 -8.32 42.00 25.29
N MET A 546 -8.43 41.97 26.61
CA MET A 546 -8.14 43.08 27.49
C MET A 546 -7.02 42.70 28.45
N VAL A 547 -6.03 43.58 28.57
CA VAL A 547 -5.06 43.58 29.68
C VAL A 547 -5.52 44.62 30.71
N TRP A 548 -5.67 44.22 31.97
CA TRP A 548 -6.16 45.07 33.04
C TRP A 548 -5.33 44.95 34.32
N CYS A 549 -5.27 46.05 35.08
CA CYS A 549 -4.74 46.08 36.45
C CYS A 549 -5.46 47.14 37.28
N LYS A 550 -5.84 46.79 38.50
CA LYS A 550 -6.54 47.68 39.45
C LYS A 550 -5.82 48.99 39.77
N HIS A 551 -4.49 49.03 39.66
CA HIS A 551 -3.68 50.23 39.95
C HIS A 551 -3.47 51.13 38.74
N GLY A 552 -3.87 50.67 37.55
CA GLY A 552 -3.67 51.40 36.29
C GLY A 552 -4.98 51.62 35.56
N GLY A 553 -5.33 50.67 34.69
CA GLY A 553 -6.49 50.75 33.81
C GLY A 553 -6.60 49.50 32.93
N ALA A 554 -7.16 49.67 31.74
CA ALA A 554 -7.30 48.62 30.74
C ALA A 554 -6.72 49.04 29.39
N MET A 555 -6.24 48.08 28.61
CA MET A 555 -5.92 48.23 27.19
C MET A 555 -6.48 47.03 26.42
N GLU A 556 -7.04 47.29 25.25
CA GLU A 556 -7.71 46.28 24.42
C GLU A 556 -7.05 46.19 23.05
N SER A 557 -6.98 44.98 22.52
CA SER A 557 -6.48 44.69 21.17
C SER A 557 -6.96 43.30 20.74
N VAL A 558 -6.84 43.01 19.44
CA VAL A 558 -6.99 41.64 18.91
C VAL A 558 -5.68 40.85 18.93
N ASN A 559 -4.57 41.49 19.34
CA ASN A 559 -3.24 40.91 19.52
C ASN A 559 -2.77 41.24 20.95
N LEU A 560 -2.49 40.23 21.76
CA LEU A 560 -2.17 40.39 23.19
C LEU A 560 -0.90 41.20 23.41
N GLU A 561 0.13 40.94 22.61
CA GLU A 561 1.41 41.63 22.66
C GLU A 561 1.24 43.14 22.46
N LEU A 562 0.42 43.55 21.49
CA LEU A 562 0.09 44.96 21.25
C LEU A 562 -0.71 45.58 22.42
N ALA A 563 -1.69 44.86 22.98
CA ALA A 563 -2.42 45.33 24.15
C ALA A 563 -1.49 45.51 25.34
N PHE A 564 -0.62 44.54 25.60
CA PHE A 564 0.31 44.56 26.71
C PHE A 564 1.36 45.66 26.58
N ASN A 565 1.97 45.82 25.41
CA ASN A 565 2.96 46.89 25.18
C ASN A 565 2.31 48.28 25.37
N GLY A 566 1.12 48.49 24.79
CA GLY A 566 0.36 49.73 25.00
C GLY A 566 -0.04 49.96 26.46
N PHE A 567 -0.40 48.89 27.19
CA PHE A 567 -0.70 48.94 28.62
C PHE A 567 0.54 49.31 29.43
N LYS A 568 1.68 48.66 29.15
CA LYS A 568 2.94 48.83 29.85
C LYS A 568 3.44 50.27 29.75
N ASP A 569 3.49 50.82 28.55
CA ASP A 569 3.92 52.19 28.27
C ASP A 569 3.05 53.23 28.98
N ARG A 570 1.74 52.95 29.11
CA ARG A 570 0.78 53.92 29.64
C ARG A 570 0.60 53.85 31.16
N TYR A 571 0.70 52.65 31.74
CA TYR A 571 0.28 52.40 33.13
C TYR A 571 1.34 51.72 33.99
N CYS A 572 2.30 51.00 33.42
CA CYS A 572 3.24 50.18 34.18
C CYS A 572 4.62 50.85 34.35
N GLU A 573 5.10 51.60 33.36
CA GLU A 573 6.40 52.29 33.44
C GLU A 573 6.45 53.25 34.63
N GLY A 574 7.30 52.92 35.62
CA GLY A 574 7.45 53.71 36.85
C GLY A 574 6.34 53.50 37.90
N CYS A 575 5.50 52.47 37.75
CA CYS A 575 4.45 52.15 38.72
C CYS A 575 5.01 51.69 40.07
N GLU A 576 4.57 52.31 41.17
CA GLU A 576 4.98 51.96 42.53
C GLU A 576 4.46 50.59 43.01
N HIS A 577 3.44 50.06 42.32
CA HIS A 577 2.81 48.77 42.62
C HIS A 577 3.32 47.62 41.74
N HIS A 578 4.35 47.83 40.93
CA HIS A 578 4.90 46.79 40.07
C HIS A 578 5.54 45.67 40.92
N CYS A 579 5.01 44.45 40.78
CA CYS A 579 5.41 43.28 41.56
C CYS A 579 5.54 42.07 40.63
N PRO A 580 6.73 41.81 40.04
CA PRO A 580 6.91 40.70 39.11
C PRO A 580 6.87 39.35 39.83
N ARG A 581 6.35 38.32 39.14
CA ARG A 581 6.41 36.93 39.62
C ARG A 581 7.79 36.32 39.35
N PRO A 582 8.16 35.22 40.01
CA PRO A 582 9.38 34.47 39.69
C PRO A 582 9.45 34.00 38.23
N ASP A 583 10.66 33.88 37.69
CA ASP A 583 10.88 33.45 36.30
C ASP A 583 10.45 31.98 36.05
N ASP A 584 10.46 31.16 37.09
CA ASP A 584 10.02 29.75 37.10
C ASP A 584 8.54 29.57 37.43
N TRP A 585 7.79 30.67 37.63
CA TRP A 585 6.36 30.60 37.87
C TRP A 585 5.60 30.29 36.58
N GLU A 586 4.66 29.35 36.64
CA GLU A 586 3.84 28.93 35.50
C GLU A 586 2.38 28.75 35.95
N PRO A 587 1.42 29.32 35.21
CA PRO A 587 0.00 29.08 35.45
C PRO A 587 -0.48 27.79 34.77
N ASN A 588 -1.45 27.14 35.39
CA ASN A 588 -2.28 26.14 34.76
C ASN A 588 -3.63 26.73 34.32
N LEU A 589 -4.42 25.94 33.59
CA LEU A 589 -5.74 26.35 33.09
C LEU A 589 -6.68 26.77 34.23
N SER A 590 -6.75 25.98 35.31
CA SER A 590 -7.57 26.32 36.49
C SER A 590 -7.24 27.71 37.05
N TRP A 591 -5.96 28.01 37.25
CA TRP A 591 -5.52 29.33 37.72
C TRP A 591 -5.91 30.45 36.76
N TRP A 592 -5.78 30.21 35.45
CA TRP A 592 -6.14 31.18 34.43
C TRP A 592 -7.64 31.50 34.45
N GLU A 593 -8.49 30.48 34.59
CA GLU A 593 -9.94 30.65 34.71
C GLU A 593 -10.33 31.43 35.97
N GLU A 594 -9.68 31.16 37.10
CA GLU A 594 -9.87 31.93 38.34
C GLU A 594 -9.52 33.42 38.14
N GLN A 595 -8.42 33.72 37.43
CA GLN A 595 -8.05 35.12 37.15
C GLN A 595 -9.05 35.81 36.24
N ALA A 596 -9.62 35.09 35.28
CA ALA A 596 -10.64 35.63 34.38
C ALA A 596 -11.93 35.99 35.13
N GLN A 597 -12.15 35.45 36.34
CA GLN A 597 -13.29 35.70 37.21
C GLN A 597 -12.97 36.60 38.42
N ASP A 598 -11.86 37.35 38.38
CA ASP A 598 -11.49 38.26 39.48
C ASP A 598 -12.62 39.27 39.77
N PRO A 599 -13.14 39.35 41.01
CA PRO A 599 -14.26 40.23 41.35
C PRO A 599 -13.99 41.72 41.08
N GLU A 600 -12.74 42.18 41.23
CA GLU A 600 -12.38 43.57 40.94
C GLU A 600 -12.38 43.87 39.43
N LEU A 601 -12.02 42.87 38.61
CA LEU A 601 -12.12 42.94 37.16
C LEU A 601 -13.58 42.95 36.71
N GLU A 602 -14.42 42.10 37.32
CA GLU A 602 -15.84 42.04 36.99
C GLU A 602 -16.56 43.36 37.32
N GLU A 603 -16.29 43.95 38.48
CA GLU A 603 -16.81 45.27 38.85
C GLU A 603 -16.37 46.37 37.85
N PHE A 604 -15.15 46.27 37.31
CA PHE A 604 -14.68 47.17 36.26
C PHE A 604 -15.45 46.99 34.95
N LEU A 605 -15.71 45.74 34.53
CA LEU A 605 -16.46 45.43 33.31
C LEU A 605 -17.92 45.89 33.41
N GLU A 606 -18.60 45.65 34.54
CA GLU A 606 -19.96 46.12 34.79
C GLU A 606 -20.09 47.64 34.67
N LYS A 607 -19.15 48.39 35.27
CA LYS A 607 -19.10 49.86 35.18
C LYS A 607 -18.82 50.37 33.76
N ARG A 608 -18.11 49.58 32.96
CA ARG A 608 -17.80 49.91 31.56
C ARG A 608 -19.04 49.72 30.67
N GLU A 609 -19.85 48.71 30.95
CA GLU A 609 -21.05 48.39 30.16
C GLU A 609 -22.25 49.29 30.50
N ASP A 610 -22.37 49.78 31.75
CA ASP A 610 -23.37 50.78 32.14
C ASP A 610 -22.74 52.06 32.71
N PRO A 611 -22.25 52.97 31.83
CA PRO A 611 -21.64 54.23 32.26
C PRO A 611 -22.62 55.22 32.90
N TRP A 612 -23.93 54.90 33.00
CA TRP A 612 -24.97 55.78 33.55
C TRP A 612 -25.55 55.31 34.89
N SER A 613 -25.12 54.16 35.41
CA SER A 613 -25.62 53.59 36.68
C SER A 613 -25.15 54.32 37.95
N GLN A 614 -24.19 55.25 37.86
CA GLN A 614 -23.60 55.93 39.03
C GLN A 614 -24.11 57.36 39.30
N ASP A 615 -25.14 57.84 38.60
CA ASP A 615 -25.71 59.19 38.82
C ASP A 615 -27.08 59.20 39.55
N SER A 616 -27.41 58.13 40.28
CA SER A 616 -28.57 58.11 41.19
C SER A 616 -28.20 57.56 42.56
N GLY A 617 -27.53 58.39 43.37
CA GLY A 617 -27.27 58.17 44.79
C GLY A 617 -27.00 59.48 45.53
#